data_AF-A0A849G2X0-F1
#
_entry.id   AF-A0A849G2X0-F1
#
_cell.length_a   1.000
_cell.length_b   1.000
_cell.length_c   1.000
_cell.angle_alpha   90.00
_cell.angle_beta   90.00
_cell.angle_gamma   90.00
#
_symmetry.space_group_name_H-M   'P 1'
#
loop_
_entity.id
_entity.type
_entity.pdbx_description
1 polymer ?
#
loop_
_entity_poly.entity_id
_entity_poly.type
_entity_poly.pdbx_seq_one_letter_code
_entity_poly.pdbx_strand_id
1 'polypeptide(L)' 'PANGDIYVSDAGDFVSPGGVERYSEAGSLIDDFEVGIAPNGFLFR' A
#
# COMPACT_ATOMS: atom_id res chain seq x y z
N PRO A 1 1.58 -11.50 2.38
CA PRO A 1 0.55 -11.95 1.43
C PRO A 1 0.93 -13.30 0.79
N ALA A 2 -0.05 -14.13 0.44
CA ALA A 2 0.19 -15.48 -0.06
C ALA A 2 0.20 -15.60 -1.61
N ASN A 3 -0.22 -14.55 -2.32
CA ASN A 3 -0.52 -14.57 -3.76
C ASN A 3 0.42 -13.74 -4.63
N GLY A 4 1.54 -13.25 -4.08
CA GLY A 4 2.52 -12.47 -4.84
C GLY A 4 2.17 -10.99 -5.04
N ASP A 5 1.04 -10.52 -4.53
CA ASP A 5 0.68 -9.10 -4.63
C ASP A 5 1.66 -8.20 -3.88
N ILE A 6 1.96 -7.07 -4.52
CA ILE A 6 2.87 -6.05 -4.03
C ILE A 6 2.02 -4.94 -3.39
N TYR A 7 2.37 -4.55 -2.17
CA TYR A 7 1.72 -3.47 -1.45
C TYR A 7 2.74 -2.35 -1.24
N VAL A 8 2.45 -1.16 -1.76
CA VAL A 8 3.28 0.03 -1.62
C VAL A 8 2.54 1.00 -0.73
N SER A 9 3.15 1.38 0.39
CA SER A 9 2.63 2.44 1.25
C SER A 9 3.35 3.74 0.92
N ASP A 10 2.61 4.78 0.60
CA ASP A 10 3.13 6.13 0.40
C ASP A 10 2.67 7.04 1.55
N ALA A 11 3.63 7.64 2.25
CA ALA A 11 3.36 8.57 3.33
C ALA A 11 3.10 10.01 2.85
N GLY A 12 3.31 10.31 1.57
CA GLY A 12 3.21 11.65 1.01
C GLY A 12 4.18 12.61 1.70
N ASP A 13 3.63 13.54 2.49
CA ASP A 13 4.37 14.55 3.25
C ASP A 13 4.65 14.16 4.71
N PHE A 14 4.25 12.95 5.15
CA PHE A 14 4.29 12.45 6.53
C PHE A 14 3.41 13.21 7.54
N VAL A 15 2.51 14.09 7.07
CA VAL A 15 1.61 14.90 7.90
C VAL A 15 0.14 14.65 7.54
N SER A 16 -0.16 14.52 6.26
CA SER A 16 -1.48 14.24 5.70
C SER A 16 -1.74 12.72 5.63
N PRO A 17 -3.00 12.28 5.48
CA PRO A 17 -3.31 10.87 5.17
C PRO A 17 -2.48 10.37 3.98
N GLY A 18 -1.92 9.17 4.13
CA GLY A 18 -1.14 8.51 3.08
C GLY A 18 -2.02 7.62 2.20
N GLY A 19 -1.38 6.89 1.30
CA GLY A 19 -2.04 5.94 0.40
C GLY A 19 -1.41 4.56 0.46
N VAL A 20 -2.18 3.55 0.05
CA VAL A 20 -1.65 2.23 -0.28
C VAL A 20 -2.08 1.88 -1.70
N GLU A 21 -1.10 1.59 -2.54
CA GLU A 21 -1.32 1.02 -3.85
C GLU A 21 -1.02 -0.47 -3.80
N ARG A 22 -1.93 -1.29 -4.36
CA ARG A 22 -1.76 -2.72 -4.49
C ARG A 22 -1.58 -3.08 -5.96
N TYR A 23 -0.52 -3.81 -6.25
CA TYR A 23 -0.20 -4.31 -7.57
C TYR A 23 -0.23 -5.84 -7.58
N SER A 24 -0.57 -6.41 -8.73
CA SER A 24 -0.35 -7.83 -9.02
C SER A 24 1.15 -8.15 -9.06
N GLU A 25 1.50 -9.43 -9.00
CA GLU A 25 2.89 -9.89 -9.19
C GLU A 25 3.50 -9.42 -10.53
N ALA A 26 2.67 -9.23 -11.56
CA ALA A 26 3.09 -8.71 -12.86
C ALA A 26 3.22 -7.17 -12.91
N GLY A 27 2.98 -6.46 -11.81
CA GLY A 27 3.08 -5.00 -11.71
C GLY A 27 1.86 -4.24 -12.26
N SER A 28 0.74 -4.91 -12.54
CA SER A 28 -0.52 -4.22 -12.88
C SER A 28 -1.23 -3.74 -11.62
N LEU A 29 -1.67 -2.47 -11.61
CA LEU A 29 -2.42 -1.87 -10.50
C LEU A 29 -3.75 -2.61 -10.29
N ILE A 30 -4.02 -3.00 -9.05
CA ILE A 30 -5.23 -3.71 -8.61
C ILE A 30 -6.13 -2.76 -7.83
N ASP A 31 -5.57 -1.99 -6.90
CA ASP A 31 -6.31 -1.14 -5.97
C ASP A 31 -5.46 0.05 -5.50
N ASP A 32 -6.14 1.12 -5.10
CA ASP A 32 -5.56 2.35 -4.57
C ASP A 32 -6.54 2.93 -3.55
N PHE A 33 -6.08 3.05 -2.30
CA PHE A 33 -6.92 3.53 -1.21
C PHE A 33 -6.14 4.36 -0.18
N GLU A 34 -6.84 5.34 0.37
CA GLU A 34 -6.33 6.20 1.44
C GLU A 34 -6.21 5.42 2.77
N VAL A 35 -5.14 5.71 3.51
CA VAL A 35 -4.88 5.19 4.85
C VAL A 35 -4.49 6.32 5.80
N GLY A 36 -4.15 5.99 7.05
CA GLY A 36 -3.70 6.98 8.03
C GLY A 36 -2.37 7.65 7.65
N ILE A 37 -1.94 8.58 8.51
CA ILE A 37 -0.68 9.31 8.38
C ILE A 37 0.50 8.33 8.56
N ALA A 38 1.50 8.42 7.67
CA ALA A 38 2.76 7.68 7.73
C ALA A 38 2.60 6.15 7.95
N PRO A 39 1.94 5.42 7.04
CA PRO A 39 1.84 3.96 7.10
C PRO A 39 3.24 3.33 7.15
N ASN A 40 3.48 2.45 8.14
CA ASN A 40 4.82 1.95 8.46
C ASN A 40 4.94 0.41 8.44
N GLY A 41 3.93 -0.30 7.95
CA GLY A 41 4.05 -1.75 7.84
C GLY A 41 2.78 -2.44 7.38
N PHE A 42 2.96 -3.65 6.88
CA PHE A 42 1.88 -4.54 6.48
C PHE A 42 1.96 -5.83 7.29
N LEU A 43 0.81 -6.29 7.79
CA LEU A 43 0.67 -7.57 8.46
C LEU A 43 -0.32 -8.43 7.68
N PHE A 44 0.09 -9.65 7.38
CA PHE A 44 -0.74 -10.63 6.68
C PHE A 44 -0.93 -11.85 7.57
N ARG A 45 -2.11 -12.46 7.49
CA ARG A 45 -2.44 -13.70 8.18
C ARG A 45 -1.96 -14.92 7.40
#